data_AF-A0A2H3CVK5-F1
#
_entry.id   AF-A0A2H3CVK5-F1
#
_cell.length_a   1.000
_cell.length_b   1.000
_cell.length_c   1.000
_cell.angle_alpha   90.00
_cell.angle_beta   90.00
_cell.angle_gamma   90.00
#
_symmetry.space_group_name_H-M   'P 1'
#
loop_
_entity.id
_entity.type
_entity.pdbx_description
1 polymer ?
#
loop_
_entity_poly.entity_id
_entity_poly.type
_entity_poly.pdbx_seq_one_letter_code
_entity_poly.pdbx_strand_id
1 'polypeptide(L)'
;MIDQDSAEDALSDTTPHSWCNFLDDPDPVLATMALEMKNTPARIQASRKYYIQQRAALKSASQEEQVCYVQKQCLSQAQYRAGRRSKLAAKEKAWHQWKKLAQSRRSN
;
A
#
# COMPACT_ATOMS: atom_id res chain seq x y z
N MET A 1 6.13 -36.25 -18.18
CA MET A 1 4.82 -36.66 -18.72
C MET A 1 3.87 -36.85 -17.56
N ILE A 2 3.17 -35.77 -17.22
CA ILE A 2 1.86 -35.78 -16.57
C ILE A 2 1.10 -34.75 -17.41
N ASP A 3 0.24 -35.25 -18.28
CA ASP A 3 -0.72 -34.47 -19.05
C ASP A 3 -1.88 -34.14 -18.12
N GLN A 4 -2.23 -32.86 -18.02
CA GLN A 4 -3.56 -32.41 -17.65
C GLN A 4 -3.76 -30.97 -18.12
N ASP A 5 -4.10 -30.87 -19.40
CA ASP A 5 -4.82 -29.75 -19.97
C ASP A 5 -6.12 -29.51 -19.19
N SER A 6 -6.23 -28.35 -18.55
CA SER A 6 -7.49 -27.62 -18.34
C SER A 6 -7.18 -26.23 -17.77
N ALA A 7 -6.41 -25.45 -18.51
CA ALA A 7 -6.20 -24.02 -18.27
C ALA A 7 -6.89 -23.16 -19.35
N GLU A 8 -7.94 -23.71 -19.96
CA GLU A 8 -8.82 -23.07 -20.94
C GLU A 8 -10.09 -22.63 -20.19
N ASP A 9 -10.13 -21.40 -19.67
CA ASP A 9 -11.35 -20.56 -19.46
C ASP A 9 -11.23 -19.43 -18.42
N ALA A 10 -10.04 -19.03 -17.99
CA ALA A 10 -9.88 -17.82 -17.15
C ALA A 10 -9.51 -16.56 -17.95
N LEU A 11 -9.74 -16.56 -19.28
CA LEU A 11 -9.40 -15.48 -20.21
C LEU A 11 -10.59 -15.02 -21.06
N SER A 12 -11.75 -14.81 -20.44
CA SER A 12 -12.86 -14.03 -20.99
C SER A 12 -13.50 -13.33 -19.79
N ASP A 13 -13.46 -12.03 -19.59
CA ASP A 13 -13.84 -10.99 -20.53
C ASP A 13 -13.31 -9.67 -19.96
N THR A 14 -12.41 -9.02 -20.68
CA THR A 14 -11.97 -7.64 -20.33
C THR A 14 -12.95 -6.60 -20.88
N THR A 15 -14.15 -7.03 -21.26
CA THR A 15 -15.27 -6.18 -21.63
C THR A 15 -15.93 -5.70 -20.34
N PRO A 16 -16.05 -4.37 -20.11
CA PRO A 16 -16.79 -3.87 -18.96
C PRO A 16 -18.24 -4.37 -19.08
N HIS A 17 -18.61 -5.31 -18.21
CA HIS A 17 -19.95 -5.87 -18.19
C HIS A 17 -20.93 -4.75 -17.83
N SER A 18 -21.72 -4.34 -18.83
CA SER A 18 -22.80 -3.38 -18.63
C SER A 18 -23.98 -4.09 -17.96
N TRP A 19 -24.70 -3.39 -17.08
CA TRP A 19 -25.91 -3.92 -16.44
C TRP A 19 -26.95 -4.41 -17.46
N CYS A 20 -26.93 -3.89 -18.70
CA CYS A 20 -27.81 -4.32 -19.78
C CYS A 20 -27.66 -5.81 -20.14
N ASN A 21 -26.47 -6.38 -19.97
CA ASN A 21 -26.18 -7.77 -20.33
C ASN A 21 -26.88 -8.76 -19.40
N PHE A 22 -27.28 -8.30 -18.21
CA PHE A 22 -27.87 -9.15 -17.19
C PHE A 22 -29.41 -9.09 -17.19
N LEU A 23 -30.04 -8.32 -18.08
CA LEU A 23 -31.52 -8.21 -18.11
C LEU A 23 -32.19 -9.55 -18.47
N ASP A 24 -31.53 -10.35 -19.31
CA ASP A 24 -32.00 -11.65 -19.77
C ASP A 24 -31.21 -12.79 -19.11
N ASP A 25 -30.53 -12.52 -17.98
CA ASP A 25 -29.73 -13.51 -17.26
C ASP A 25 -30.64 -14.61 -16.66
N PRO A 26 -30.28 -15.90 -16.78
CA PRO A 26 -31.02 -16.97 -16.14
C PRO A 26 -31.02 -16.89 -14.61
N ASP A 27 -30.07 -16.17 -13.98
CA ASP A 27 -30.09 -15.87 -12.56
C ASP A 27 -31.09 -14.73 -12.26
N PRO A 28 -32.21 -15.02 -11.56
CA PRO A 28 -33.21 -14.01 -11.24
C PRO A 28 -32.67 -12.89 -10.35
N VAL A 29 -31.61 -13.12 -9.56
CA VAL A 29 -30.99 -12.09 -8.73
C VAL A 29 -30.24 -11.08 -9.61
N LEU A 30 -29.48 -11.55 -10.60
CA LEU A 30 -28.76 -10.66 -11.52
C LEU A 30 -29.74 -9.90 -12.42
N ALA A 31 -30.78 -10.55 -12.92
CA ALA A 31 -31.82 -9.92 -13.72
C ALA A 31 -32.60 -8.84 -12.96
N THR A 32 -32.97 -9.10 -11.71
CA THR A 32 -33.64 -8.12 -10.85
C THR A 32 -32.74 -6.92 -10.56
N MET A 33 -31.47 -7.14 -10.22
CA MET A 33 -30.50 -6.06 -10.01
C MET A 33 -30.28 -5.21 -11.28
N ALA A 34 -30.22 -5.84 -12.45
CA ALA A 34 -30.11 -5.15 -13.73
C ALA A 34 -31.34 -4.28 -14.02
N LEU A 35 -32.53 -4.82 -13.75
CA LEU A 35 -33.80 -4.10 -13.90
C LEU A 35 -33.89 -2.91 -12.94
N GLU A 36 -33.43 -3.06 -11.69
CA GLU A 36 -33.33 -1.94 -10.75
C GLU A 36 -32.38 -0.85 -11.26
N MET A 37 -31.22 -1.23 -11.81
CA MET A 37 -30.29 -0.25 -12.39
C MET A 37 -30.91 0.47 -13.60
N LYS A 38 -31.64 -0.24 -14.47
CA LYS A 38 -32.41 0.34 -15.59
C LYS A 38 -33.41 1.38 -15.13
N ASN A 39 -34.14 1.07 -14.07
CA ASN A 39 -35.22 1.91 -13.54
C ASN A 39 -34.70 3.01 -12.60
N THR A 40 -33.42 2.99 -12.25
CA THR A 40 -32.82 4.01 -11.39
C THR A 40 -32.73 5.34 -12.15
N PRO A 41 -33.32 6.43 -11.63
CA PRO A 41 -33.23 7.74 -12.27
C PRO A 41 -31.77 8.18 -12.48
N ALA A 42 -31.50 8.82 -13.62
CA ALA A 42 -30.16 9.31 -13.98
C ALA A 42 -29.50 10.17 -12.88
N ARG A 43 -30.30 10.96 -12.15
CA ARG A 43 -29.83 11.76 -10.99
C ARG A 43 -29.23 10.89 -9.89
N ILE A 44 -29.85 9.75 -9.58
CA ILE A 44 -29.40 8.81 -8.56
C ILE A 44 -28.16 8.05 -9.05
N GLN A 45 -28.12 7.68 -10.33
CA GLN A 45 -26.93 7.08 -10.93
C GLN A 45 -25.72 8.03 -10.86
N ALA A 46 -25.91 9.31 -11.20
CA ALA A 46 -24.88 10.34 -11.16
C ALA A 46 -24.38 10.59 -9.72
N SER A 47 -25.29 10.70 -8.74
CA SER A 47 -24.91 10.90 -7.34
C SER A 47 -24.14 9.70 -6.78
N ARG A 48 -24.56 8.48 -7.12
CA ARG A 48 -23.84 7.25 -6.74
C ARG A 48 -22.44 7.22 -7.33
N LYS A 49 -22.29 7.55 -8.61
CA LYS A 49 -20.98 7.62 -9.28
C LYS A 49 -20.07 8.66 -8.62
N TYR A 50 -20.60 9.86 -8.34
CA TYR A 50 -19.87 10.91 -7.64
C TYR A 50 -19.41 10.44 -6.25
N TYR A 51 -20.29 9.83 -5.46
CA TYR A 51 -19.95 9.33 -4.13
C TYR A 51 -18.86 8.25 -4.17
N ILE A 52 -18.96 7.30 -5.11
CA ILE A 52 -17.96 6.25 -5.31
C ILE A 52 -16.60 6.86 -5.65
N GLN A 53 -16.57 7.83 -6.57
CA GLN A 53 -15.33 8.52 -6.96
C GLN A 53 -14.72 9.29 -5.79
N GLN A 54 -15.51 10.04 -5.03
CA GLN A 54 -15.02 10.78 -3.87
C GLN A 54 -14.50 9.85 -2.77
N ARG A 55 -15.20 8.75 -2.51
CA ARG A 55 -14.76 7.74 -1.55
C ARG A 55 -13.45 7.08 -1.96
N ALA A 56 -13.25 6.83 -3.26
CA ALA A 56 -11.98 6.31 -3.77
C ALA A 56 -10.85 7.33 -3.60
N ALA A 57 -11.09 8.60 -3.94
CA ALA A 57 -10.12 9.68 -3.79
C ALA A 57 -9.71 9.92 -2.33
N LEU A 58 -10.67 9.87 -1.40
CA LEU A 58 -10.38 10.00 0.04
C LEU A 58 -9.54 8.83 0.56
N LYS A 59 -9.82 7.61 0.10
CA LYS A 59 -9.04 6.43 0.49
C LYS A 59 -7.60 6.52 -0.04
N SER A 60 -7.41 6.92 -1.29
CA SER A 60 -6.06 7.06 -1.86
C SER A 60 -5.25 8.14 -1.15
N ALA A 61 -5.86 9.31 -0.89
CA ALA A 61 -5.21 10.40 -0.15
C ALA A 61 -4.81 9.97 1.27
N SER A 62 -5.72 9.27 1.99
CA SER A 62 -5.42 8.76 3.33
C SER A 62 -4.29 7.74 3.33
N GLN A 63 -4.23 6.86 2.33
CA GLN A 63 -3.17 5.88 2.20
C GLN A 63 -1.82 6.54 1.89
N GLU A 64 -1.78 7.52 0.99
CA GLU A 64 -0.58 8.28 0.67
C GLU A 64 -0.03 9.04 1.89
N GLU A 65 -0.91 9.66 2.67
CA GLU A 65 -0.54 10.37 3.90
C GLU A 65 0.07 9.40 4.93
N GLN A 66 -0.54 8.23 5.10
CA GLN A 66 -0.05 7.21 6.04
C GLN A 66 1.33 6.67 5.63
N VAL A 67 1.56 6.42 4.34
CA VAL A 67 2.87 6.00 3.81
C VAL A 67 3.91 7.09 4.08
N CYS A 68 3.58 8.36 3.80
CA CYS A 68 4.46 9.49 4.05
C CYS A 68 4.83 9.63 5.53
N TYR A 69 3.85 9.46 6.43
CA TYR A 69 4.07 9.49 7.88
C TYR A 69 5.03 8.40 8.34
N VAL A 70 4.78 7.14 7.94
CA VAL A 70 5.63 6.00 8.31
C VAL A 70 7.05 6.19 7.79
N GLN A 71 7.21 6.64 6.54
CA GLN A 71 8.53 6.90 5.96
C GLN A 71 9.30 7.96 6.76
N LYS A 72 8.66 9.08 7.11
CA LYS A 72 9.29 10.13 7.94
C LYS A 72 9.71 9.60 9.31
N GLN A 73 8.87 8.77 9.93
CA GLN A 73 9.17 8.17 11.22
C GLN A 73 10.38 7.21 11.14
N CYS A 74 10.43 6.37 10.11
CA CYS A 74 11.56 5.47 9.86
C CYS A 74 12.86 6.25 9.66
N LEU A 75 12.84 7.32 8.85
CA LEU A 75 14.00 8.16 8.58
C LEU A 75 14.50 8.85 9.86
N SER A 76 13.59 9.46 10.61
CA SER A 76 13.93 10.12 11.88
C SER A 76 14.55 9.14 12.87
N GLN A 77 13.96 7.94 13.01
CA GLN A 77 14.49 6.92 13.90
C GLN A 77 15.85 6.39 13.43
N ALA A 78 16.04 6.21 12.12
CA ALA A 78 17.32 5.80 11.54
C ALA A 78 18.42 6.83 11.80
N GLN A 79 18.11 8.12 11.61
CA GLN A 79 19.03 9.23 11.90
C GLN A 79 19.40 9.28 13.38
N TYR A 80 18.43 9.14 14.28
CA TYR A 80 18.69 9.07 15.72
C TYR A 80 19.64 7.92 16.07
N ARG A 81 19.36 6.70 15.55
CA ARG A 81 20.20 5.52 15.78
C ARG A 81 21.60 5.70 15.19
N ALA A 82 21.73 6.29 14.01
CA ALA A 82 23.02 6.60 13.40
C ALA A 82 23.84 7.58 14.26
N GLY A 83 23.21 8.66 14.74
CA GLY A 83 23.84 9.62 15.64
C GLY A 83 24.29 8.98 16.96
N ARG A 84 23.48 8.09 17.54
CA ARG A 84 23.85 7.31 18.74
C ARG A 84 25.06 6.42 18.48
N ARG A 85 25.09 5.69 17.36
CA ARG A 85 26.23 4.84 16.97
C ARG A 85 27.51 5.66 16.80
N SER A 86 27.43 6.81 16.13
CA SER A 86 28.57 7.71 15.94
C SER A 86 29.13 8.22 17.29
N LYS A 87 28.25 8.64 18.21
CA LYS A 87 28.67 9.08 19.55
C LYS A 87 29.35 7.98 20.35
N LEU A 88 28.87 6.74 20.27
CA LEU A 88 29.50 5.60 20.93
C LEU A 88 30.88 5.30 20.32
N ALA A 89 30.97 5.24 19.00
CA ALA A 89 32.24 5.02 18.30
C ALA A 89 33.27 6.12 18.61
N ALA A 90 32.85 7.38 18.74
CA ALA A 90 33.74 8.48 19.12
C ALA A 90 34.29 8.31 20.55
N LYS A 91 33.44 7.90 21.50
CA LYS A 91 33.87 7.62 22.88
C LYS A 91 34.84 6.45 22.95
N GLU A 92 34.57 5.38 22.21
CA GLU A 92 35.45 4.20 22.14
C GLU A 92 36.82 4.57 21.58
N LYS A 93 36.87 5.33 20.48
CA LYS A 93 38.12 5.85 19.92
C LYS A 93 38.91 6.71 20.92
N ALA A 94 38.23 7.61 21.62
CA ALA A 94 38.86 8.46 22.64
C ALA A 94 39.44 7.62 23.79
N TRP A 95 38.71 6.59 24.25
CA TRP A 95 39.20 5.66 25.27
C TRP A 95 40.46 4.90 24.82
N HIS A 96 40.48 4.39 23.59
CA HIS A 96 41.66 3.72 23.05
C HIS A 96 42.86 4.66 22.92
N GLN A 97 42.66 5.90 22.48
CA GLN A 97 43.73 6.90 22.39
C GLN A 97 44.30 7.22 23.78
N TRP A 98 43.43 7.47 24.76
CA TRP A 98 43.85 7.72 26.14
C TRP A 98 44.64 6.53 26.70
N LYS A 99 44.18 5.30 26.47
CA LYS A 99 44.86 4.08 26.90
C LYS A 99 46.26 3.95 26.30
N LYS A 100 46.43 4.23 25.01
CA LYS A 100 47.74 4.25 24.34
C LYS A 100 48.68 5.29 24.96
N LEU A 101 48.20 6.51 25.19
CA LEU A 101 48.99 7.57 25.82
C LEU A 101 49.42 7.21 27.25
N ALA A 102 48.52 6.60 28.03
CA ALA A 102 48.81 6.16 29.39
C ALA A 102 49.88 5.05 29.43
N GLN A 103 49.86 4.11 28.48
CA GLN A 103 50.90 3.08 28.35
C GLN A 103 52.25 3.67 27.92
N SER A 104 52.25 4.61 26.97
CA SER A 104 53.47 5.30 26.53
C SER A 104 54.12 6.08 27.68
N ARG A 105 53.33 6.68 28.57
CA ARG A 105 53.84 7.43 29.74
C ARG A 105 54.38 6.56 30.87
N ARG A 106 54.03 5.28 30.92
CA ARG A 106 54.53 4.34 31.95
C ARG A 106 55.81 3.61 31.53
N SER A 107 56.22 3.74 30.27
CA SER A 107 57.38 3.05 29.69
C SER A 107 58.61 3.95 29.53
N ASN A 108 58.47 5.24 29.90
CA ASN A 108 59.56 6.21 30.08
C ASN A 108 59.74 6.45 31.58
#